data_AF-A0A8D2NUQ4-F1
#
_entry.id   AF-A0A8D2NUQ4-F1
#
_cell.length_a   1.000
_cell.length_b   1.000
_cell.length_c   1.000
_cell.angle_alpha   90.00
_cell.angle_beta   90.00
_cell.angle_gamma   90.00
#
_symmetry.space_group_name_H-M   'P 1'
#
loop_
_entity.id
_entity.type
_entity.pdbx_description
1 polymer ?
#
loop_
_entity_poly.entity_id
_entity_poly.type
_entity_poly.pdbx_seq_one_letter_code
_entity_poly.pdbx_strand_id
1 'polypeptide(L)'
;MITSHIRSSTDGALGSLQSLLQGMETLKDTFGNIVISRSNLEELQSNYSQRLVSLWDRLNLTLQNCGHPCRQVSLDGLAFATNFSTIPGVEQQLKALSEVSDSKIETELEEVNRTLDTIPDKVQEQSQEVVAQSQDQLGLIRQEIRRLQEELPLLDVEEKVGAFVSNATSVLEKYREPIIAWDGVRLIVCALLCCTVLLVVLCNVFGLLLGPLGLKESVLPTERSCLSNAGGNFFMAGVGFSFIFSWLLMLLVMIIFVLGGNIYMFFCESWHNQQLFQLLDTPGMIPNFNLSELLGLKGDTANFSEIYRECQKDASLWQTLHLDQSISLDELLNISQYTEDISTAFEKMNINLSPISLLSQRQKDLLLNASQAGQPPNFTLTLEQLDQNLTQGSLLDLAAELEQLAEQVDTDMKKDLEDSARDLRELEKDMQASFSGPLQSLKENIHSVQSGAAQLQGQTMAALDKANKTQEFLEREMPNIIKNETRAFLEQLLYYFETYISWAKSRVTEDVARCKPIAQSLDNVEVIGCDYIMDSVNAFWFSLGWCTLFLLPSIILAVRLAKFYRRMDVADVYRNEDFEMPPTFNSYKIPRPSTRH
;
A
#
# COMPACT_ATOMS: atom_id res chain seq x y z
N MET A 1 16.68 -10.99 12.06
CA MET A 1 17.90 -10.79 11.27
C MET A 1 19.08 -11.60 11.82
N ILE A 2 19.30 -11.65 13.15
CA ILE A 2 20.21 -12.56 13.90
C ILE A 2 20.70 -13.81 13.12
N THR A 3 19.81 -14.75 12.80
CA THR A 3 20.17 -16.02 12.14
C THR A 3 20.89 -15.83 10.80
N SER A 4 20.56 -14.79 10.03
CA SER A 4 21.22 -14.47 8.75
C SER A 4 22.66 -13.98 8.96
N HIS A 5 22.90 -13.14 9.98
CA HIS A 5 24.24 -12.71 10.35
C HIS A 5 25.12 -13.85 10.89
N ILE A 6 24.52 -14.84 11.56
CA ILE A 6 25.25 -16.02 12.03
C ILE A 6 25.55 -17.00 10.87
N ARG A 7 24.55 -17.25 10.00
CA ARG A 7 24.69 -18.15 8.84
C ARG A 7 25.67 -17.67 7.79
N SER A 8 25.72 -16.37 7.50
CA SER A 8 26.64 -15.81 6.49
C SER A 8 28.12 -16.11 6.78
N SER A 9 28.48 -16.29 8.05
CA SER A 9 29.78 -16.80 8.48
C SER A 9 29.81 -18.34 8.55
N THR A 10 28.76 -18.96 9.08
CA THR A 10 28.76 -20.39 9.46
C THR A 10 28.54 -21.36 8.30
N ASP A 11 27.61 -21.07 7.38
CA ASP A 11 27.29 -21.95 6.25
C ASP A 11 28.52 -22.22 5.36
N GLY A 12 29.39 -21.20 5.24
CA GLY A 12 30.66 -21.31 4.53
C GLY A 12 31.61 -22.32 5.16
N ALA A 13 31.67 -22.43 6.48
CA ALA A 13 32.51 -23.43 7.16
C ALA A 13 31.89 -24.83 7.07
N LEU A 14 30.57 -24.94 7.30
CA LEU A 14 29.83 -26.20 7.19
C LEU A 14 30.02 -26.85 5.81
N GLY A 15 29.79 -26.11 4.72
CA GLY A 15 29.98 -26.62 3.36
C GLY A 15 31.44 -27.01 3.04
N SER A 16 32.42 -26.32 3.62
CA SER A 16 33.84 -26.70 3.48
C SER A 16 34.20 -27.97 4.26
N LEU A 17 33.55 -28.24 5.40
CA LEU A 17 33.73 -29.47 6.16
C LEU A 17 32.98 -30.66 5.53
N GLN A 18 31.76 -30.47 5.05
CA GLN A 18 31.01 -31.49 4.29
C GLN A 18 31.76 -31.89 3.01
N SER A 19 32.28 -30.92 2.25
CA SER A 19 33.12 -31.20 1.08
C SER A 19 34.42 -31.92 1.43
N LEU A 20 34.94 -31.76 2.65
CA LEU A 20 36.13 -32.47 3.11
C LEU A 20 35.82 -33.93 3.44
N LEU A 21 34.75 -34.18 4.20
CA LEU A 21 34.30 -35.52 4.58
C LEU A 21 33.98 -36.37 3.33
N GLN A 22 33.24 -35.79 2.37
CA GLN A 22 32.97 -36.44 1.09
C GLN A 22 34.25 -36.77 0.32
N GLY A 23 35.27 -35.91 0.36
CA GLY A 23 36.57 -36.17 -0.24
C GLY A 23 37.36 -37.29 0.46
N MET A 24 37.26 -37.39 1.79
CA MET A 24 37.87 -38.48 2.57
C MET A 24 37.20 -39.83 2.28
N GLU A 25 35.87 -39.87 2.18
CA GLU A 25 35.12 -41.09 1.86
C GLU A 25 35.38 -41.56 0.42
N THR A 26 35.38 -40.65 -0.56
CA THR A 26 35.76 -41.00 -1.95
C THR A 26 37.20 -41.52 -2.05
N LEU A 27 38.14 -40.98 -1.25
CA LEU A 27 39.52 -41.46 -1.22
C LEU A 27 39.63 -42.85 -0.55
N LYS A 28 38.87 -43.09 0.53
CA LYS A 28 38.72 -44.38 1.22
C LYS A 28 38.21 -45.46 0.28
N ASP A 29 37.14 -45.18 -0.45
CA ASP A 29 36.57 -46.10 -1.46
C ASP A 29 37.60 -46.40 -2.57
N THR A 30 38.34 -45.38 -3.04
CA THR A 30 39.38 -45.57 -4.06
C THR A 30 40.53 -46.45 -3.55
N PHE A 31 40.97 -46.27 -2.30
CA PHE A 31 41.93 -47.20 -1.67
C PHE A 31 41.35 -48.62 -1.50
N GLY A 32 40.05 -48.75 -1.20
CA GLY A 32 39.36 -50.03 -1.14
C GLY A 32 39.40 -50.76 -2.49
N ASN A 33 39.15 -50.03 -3.57
CA ASN A 33 39.24 -50.54 -4.94
C ASN A 33 40.68 -50.98 -5.31
N ILE A 34 41.72 -50.32 -4.78
CA ILE A 34 43.12 -50.79 -4.95
C ILE A 34 43.33 -52.16 -4.30
N VAL A 35 42.81 -52.40 -3.09
CA VAL A 35 42.90 -53.70 -2.41
C VAL A 35 42.14 -54.79 -3.20
N ILE A 36 40.94 -54.47 -3.70
CA ILE A 36 40.13 -55.41 -4.50
C ILE A 36 40.84 -55.75 -5.82
N SER A 37 41.29 -54.74 -6.58
CA SER A 37 42.00 -54.96 -7.85
C SER A 37 43.32 -55.71 -7.64
N ARG A 38 44.06 -55.43 -6.56
CA ARG A 38 45.24 -56.22 -6.16
C ARG A 38 44.87 -57.70 -5.94
N SER A 39 43.87 -57.98 -5.10
CA SER A 39 43.47 -59.36 -4.78
C SER A 39 43.04 -60.13 -6.03
N ASN A 40 42.28 -59.48 -6.92
CA ASN A 40 41.85 -60.08 -8.19
C ASN A 40 43.04 -60.36 -9.13
N LEU A 41 44.02 -59.45 -9.20
CA LEU A 41 45.24 -59.63 -9.99
C LEU A 41 46.15 -60.74 -9.45
N GLU A 42 46.26 -60.88 -8.12
CA GLU A 42 46.99 -61.98 -7.48
C GLU A 42 46.31 -63.34 -7.74
N GLU A 43 44.98 -63.43 -7.66
CA GLU A 43 44.23 -64.65 -7.98
C GLU A 43 44.36 -65.04 -9.47
N LEU A 44 44.17 -64.06 -10.37
CA LEU A 44 44.36 -64.27 -11.81
C LEU A 44 45.80 -64.71 -12.12
N GLN A 45 46.81 -64.07 -11.53
CA GLN A 45 48.21 -64.46 -11.70
C GLN A 45 48.46 -65.90 -11.22
N SER A 46 47.89 -66.31 -10.09
CA SER A 46 48.00 -67.69 -9.60
C SER A 46 47.37 -68.70 -10.57
N ASN A 47 46.16 -68.42 -11.09
CA ASN A 47 45.43 -69.28 -12.03
C ASN A 47 46.19 -69.41 -13.36
N TYR A 48 46.56 -68.30 -13.98
CA TYR A 48 47.27 -68.30 -15.26
C TYR A 48 48.72 -68.78 -15.14
N SER A 49 49.39 -68.62 -13.98
CA SER A 49 50.71 -69.21 -13.76
C SER A 49 50.67 -70.73 -13.76
N GLN A 50 49.65 -71.35 -13.15
CA GLN A 50 49.44 -72.80 -13.22
C GLN A 50 49.17 -73.26 -14.67
N ARG A 51 48.38 -72.49 -15.44
CA ARG A 51 48.15 -72.76 -16.86
C ARG A 51 49.43 -72.71 -17.69
N LEU A 52 50.22 -71.64 -17.55
CA LEU A 52 51.51 -71.47 -18.22
C LEU A 52 52.48 -72.61 -17.92
N VAL A 53 52.62 -73.02 -16.65
CA VAL A 53 53.45 -74.19 -16.28
C VAL A 53 52.93 -75.48 -16.94
N SER A 54 51.61 -75.73 -16.92
CA SER A 54 51.02 -76.92 -17.54
C SER A 54 51.15 -76.97 -19.08
N LEU A 55 51.30 -75.81 -19.72
CA LEU A 55 51.59 -75.67 -21.14
C LEU A 55 53.08 -75.76 -21.42
N TRP A 56 53.95 -75.23 -20.55
CA TRP A 56 55.40 -75.38 -20.62
C TRP A 56 55.81 -76.86 -20.52
N ASP A 57 55.27 -77.62 -19.56
CA ASP A 57 55.54 -79.06 -19.42
C ASP A 57 55.13 -79.83 -20.68
N ARG A 58 53.98 -79.49 -21.27
CA ARG A 58 53.46 -80.11 -22.50
C ARG A 58 54.32 -79.76 -23.71
N LEU A 59 54.60 -78.48 -23.93
CA LEU A 59 55.45 -77.98 -25.01
C LEU A 59 56.86 -78.57 -24.92
N ASN A 60 57.45 -78.63 -23.73
CA ASN A 60 58.77 -79.21 -23.51
C ASN A 60 58.80 -80.69 -23.92
N LEU A 61 57.76 -81.47 -23.59
CA LEU A 61 57.61 -82.85 -24.05
C LEU A 61 57.47 -82.94 -25.58
N THR A 62 56.64 -82.09 -26.20
CA THR A 62 56.46 -82.04 -27.66
C THR A 62 57.77 -81.68 -28.39
N LEU A 63 58.50 -80.65 -27.93
CA LEU A 63 59.78 -80.24 -28.51
C LEU A 63 60.86 -81.32 -28.35
N GLN A 64 60.89 -82.03 -27.21
CA GLN A 64 61.77 -83.19 -27.00
C GLN A 64 61.45 -84.33 -27.97
N ASN A 65 60.17 -84.64 -28.17
CA ASN A 65 59.71 -85.68 -29.11
C ASN A 65 59.97 -85.31 -30.58
N CYS A 66 59.85 -84.03 -30.95
CA CYS A 66 60.20 -83.50 -32.27
C CYS A 66 61.70 -83.69 -32.61
N GLY A 67 62.58 -83.63 -31.61
CA GLY A 67 64.00 -83.88 -31.80
C GLY A 67 64.72 -82.73 -32.51
N HIS A 68 65.49 -83.03 -33.57
CA HIS A 68 66.44 -82.06 -34.15
C HIS A 68 65.82 -80.78 -34.74
N PRO A 69 64.67 -80.81 -35.46
CA PRO A 69 64.08 -79.60 -36.03
C PRO A 69 63.71 -78.55 -34.97
N CYS A 70 63.12 -78.99 -33.85
CA CYS A 70 62.58 -78.09 -32.83
C CYS A 70 63.62 -77.59 -31.79
N ARG A 71 64.92 -77.91 -31.94
CA ARG A 71 65.97 -77.57 -30.96
C ARG A 71 66.26 -76.08 -30.75
N GLN A 72 65.71 -75.21 -31.58
CA GLN A 72 66.00 -73.76 -31.54
C GLN A 72 64.93 -72.96 -30.78
N VAL A 73 63.77 -73.55 -30.52
CA VAL A 73 62.67 -72.91 -29.78
C VAL A 73 63.06 -72.73 -28.31
N SER A 74 62.95 -71.50 -27.81
CA SER A 74 63.04 -71.21 -26.36
C SER A 74 61.65 -71.20 -25.74
N LEU A 75 61.51 -71.86 -24.58
CA LEU A 75 60.33 -71.78 -23.73
C LEU A 75 60.54 -70.83 -22.53
N ASP A 76 61.63 -70.08 -22.49
CA ASP A 76 61.97 -69.19 -21.37
C ASP A 76 60.98 -68.02 -21.25
N GLY A 77 60.23 -67.74 -22.32
CA GLY A 77 59.19 -66.70 -22.37
C GLY A 77 57.87 -67.05 -21.66
N LEU A 78 57.58 -68.32 -21.34
CA LEU A 78 56.30 -68.76 -20.71
C LEU A 78 56.27 -68.54 -19.19
N ALA A 79 56.88 -67.45 -18.72
CA ALA A 79 56.82 -67.01 -17.34
C ALA A 79 56.17 -65.63 -17.26
N PHE A 80 55.50 -65.32 -16.15
CA PHE A 80 55.07 -63.95 -15.88
C PHE A 80 56.28 -63.02 -15.75
N ALA A 81 56.20 -61.83 -16.34
CA ALA A 81 57.17 -60.75 -16.13
C ALA A 81 56.82 -59.91 -14.89
N THR A 82 55.52 -59.72 -14.64
CA THR A 82 54.99 -58.94 -13.52
C THR A 82 54.82 -59.79 -12.25
N ASN A 83 54.72 -59.15 -11.09
CA ASN A 83 54.44 -59.79 -9.81
C ASN A 83 53.52 -58.91 -8.96
N PHE A 84 52.21 -59.15 -9.03
CA PHE A 84 51.22 -58.29 -8.37
C PHE A 84 51.27 -58.39 -6.83
N SER A 85 51.89 -59.44 -6.26
CA SER A 85 52.17 -59.50 -4.82
C SER A 85 53.18 -58.46 -4.34
N THR A 86 53.92 -57.80 -5.25
CA THR A 86 54.82 -56.68 -4.92
C THR A 86 54.14 -55.31 -4.88
N ILE A 87 52.84 -55.22 -5.19
CA ILE A 87 52.06 -53.99 -5.00
C ILE A 87 52.10 -53.58 -3.51
N PRO A 88 52.29 -52.29 -3.16
CA PRO A 88 52.20 -51.82 -1.79
C PRO A 88 50.82 -52.04 -1.15
N GLY A 89 50.78 -52.37 0.14
CA GLY A 89 49.55 -52.36 0.94
C GLY A 89 49.05 -50.93 1.21
N VAL A 90 47.75 -50.78 1.46
CA VAL A 90 47.08 -49.48 1.72
C VAL A 90 46.21 -49.49 2.99
N GLU A 91 46.48 -50.44 3.88
CA GLU A 91 45.65 -50.73 5.05
C GLU A 91 45.74 -49.61 6.10
N GLN A 92 46.87 -48.89 6.14
CA GLN A 92 47.05 -47.72 7.00
C GLN A 92 46.16 -46.54 6.55
N GLN A 93 46.11 -46.28 5.24
CA GLN A 93 45.30 -45.24 4.61
C GLN A 93 43.82 -45.54 4.82
N LEU A 94 43.41 -46.78 4.53
CA LEU A 94 42.04 -47.26 4.77
C LEU A 94 41.63 -47.10 6.23
N LYS A 95 42.48 -47.51 7.19
CA LYS A 95 42.19 -47.38 8.62
C LYS A 95 42.01 -45.92 9.03
N ALA A 96 42.93 -45.04 8.63
CA ALA A 96 42.90 -43.63 9.02
C ALA A 96 41.67 -42.88 8.46
N LEU A 97 41.24 -43.19 7.24
CA LEU A 97 40.04 -42.60 6.63
C LEU A 97 38.74 -43.24 7.20
N SER A 98 38.77 -44.54 7.52
CA SER A 98 37.63 -45.20 8.19
C SER A 98 37.41 -44.66 9.61
N GLU A 99 38.47 -44.36 10.35
CA GLU A 99 38.36 -43.70 11.67
C GLU A 99 37.67 -42.33 11.59
N VAL A 100 37.75 -41.60 10.45
CA VAL A 100 36.95 -40.38 10.22
C VAL A 100 35.49 -40.74 9.94
N SER A 101 35.25 -41.69 9.04
CA SER A 101 33.91 -42.18 8.65
C SER A 101 33.10 -42.62 9.88
N ASP A 102 33.72 -43.39 10.79
CA ASP A 102 33.11 -43.88 12.04
C ASP A 102 32.91 -42.78 13.11
N SER A 103 33.56 -41.61 12.98
CA SER A 103 33.63 -40.59 14.04
C SER A 103 32.41 -39.66 14.15
N LYS A 104 31.37 -39.87 13.33
CA LYS A 104 30.08 -39.13 13.35
C LYS A 104 30.16 -37.62 13.13
N ILE A 105 31.29 -37.09 12.65
CA ILE A 105 31.45 -35.65 12.38
C ILE A 105 30.33 -35.13 11.46
N GLU A 106 29.93 -35.89 10.45
CA GLU A 106 28.81 -35.52 9.57
C GLU A 106 27.50 -35.30 10.34
N THR A 107 27.13 -36.23 11.24
CA THR A 107 25.92 -36.14 12.06
C THR A 107 25.99 -34.98 13.06
N GLU A 108 27.17 -34.68 13.61
CA GLU A 108 27.35 -33.52 14.49
C GLU A 108 27.30 -32.19 13.72
N LEU A 109 27.77 -32.14 12.47
CA LEU A 109 27.63 -30.97 11.58
C LEU A 109 26.18 -30.76 11.12
N GLU A 110 25.41 -31.83 10.90
CA GLU A 110 23.95 -31.71 10.73
C GLU A 110 23.29 -31.11 11.97
N GLU A 111 23.70 -31.52 13.17
CA GLU A 111 23.12 -31.04 14.43
C GLU A 111 23.49 -29.58 14.72
N VAL A 112 24.67 -29.13 14.31
CA VAL A 112 25.02 -27.69 14.25
C VAL A 112 24.08 -26.95 13.30
N ASN A 113 23.80 -27.50 12.12
CA ASN A 113 22.86 -26.87 11.18
C ASN A 113 21.43 -26.82 11.73
N ARG A 114 20.92 -27.90 12.33
CA ARG A 114 19.62 -27.92 13.03
C ARG A 114 19.59 -26.91 14.18
N THR A 115 20.68 -26.79 14.94
CA THR A 115 20.79 -25.78 16.01
C THR A 115 20.64 -24.36 15.45
N LEU A 116 21.29 -24.05 14.33
CA LEU A 116 21.14 -22.76 13.61
C LEU A 116 19.70 -22.54 13.13
N ASP A 117 19.04 -23.58 12.62
CA ASP A 117 17.64 -23.53 12.18
C ASP A 117 16.67 -23.21 13.34
N THR A 118 16.93 -23.67 14.57
CA THR A 118 16.08 -23.37 15.76
C THR A 118 16.29 -21.98 16.39
N ILE A 119 17.24 -21.17 15.91
CA ILE A 119 17.51 -19.83 16.49
C ILE A 119 16.29 -18.89 16.44
N PRO A 120 15.53 -18.77 15.33
CA PRO A 120 14.34 -17.92 15.28
C PRO A 120 13.29 -18.30 16.32
N ASP A 121 13.03 -19.59 16.49
CA ASP A 121 12.00 -20.10 17.41
C ASP A 121 12.38 -19.81 18.87
N LYS A 122 13.64 -20.05 19.25
CA LYS A 122 14.17 -19.71 20.58
C LYS A 122 14.13 -18.20 20.85
N VAL A 123 14.43 -17.38 19.85
CA VAL A 123 14.32 -15.91 19.94
C VAL A 123 12.86 -15.48 20.12
N GLN A 124 11.91 -16.11 19.42
CA GLN A 124 10.48 -15.83 19.55
C GLN A 124 9.93 -16.26 20.92
N GLU A 125 10.29 -17.45 21.40
CA GLU A 125 9.93 -17.94 22.75
C GLU A 125 10.46 -17.00 23.85
N GLN A 126 11.75 -16.66 23.80
CA GLN A 126 12.41 -15.84 24.82
C GLN A 126 12.04 -14.34 24.76
N SER A 127 11.42 -13.87 23.67
CA SER A 127 10.90 -12.49 23.56
C SER A 127 9.39 -12.38 23.78
N GLN A 128 8.69 -13.49 24.03
CA GLN A 128 7.23 -13.52 24.17
C GLN A 128 6.71 -12.60 25.30
N GLU A 129 7.44 -12.47 26.42
CA GLU A 129 7.08 -11.57 27.53
C GLU A 129 7.08 -10.09 27.09
N VAL A 130 8.13 -9.65 26.38
CA VAL A 130 8.23 -8.27 25.85
C VAL A 130 7.13 -8.00 24.83
N VAL A 131 6.82 -8.97 23.96
CA VAL A 131 5.73 -8.85 22.98
C VAL A 131 4.36 -8.78 23.66
N ALA A 132 4.11 -9.60 24.69
CA ALA A 132 2.86 -9.59 25.44
C ALA A 132 2.69 -8.27 26.22
N GLN A 133 3.69 -7.84 26.98
CA GLN A 133 3.64 -6.58 27.73
C GLN A 133 3.44 -5.36 26.79
N SER A 134 4.01 -5.40 25.58
CA SER A 134 3.75 -4.39 24.55
C SER A 134 2.30 -4.42 24.03
N GLN A 135 1.71 -5.60 23.85
CA GLN A 135 0.29 -5.72 23.47
C GLN A 135 -0.63 -5.18 24.57
N ASP A 136 -0.29 -5.40 25.84
CA ASP A 136 -1.03 -4.87 27.00
C ASP A 136 -0.92 -3.35 27.09
N GLN A 137 0.27 -2.75 26.92
CA GLN A 137 0.44 -1.28 26.89
C GLN A 137 -0.35 -0.64 25.73
N LEU A 138 -0.37 -1.25 24.54
CA LEU A 138 -1.23 -0.80 23.44
C LEU A 138 -2.73 -0.98 23.75
N GLY A 139 -3.07 -1.96 24.60
CA GLY A 139 -4.38 -2.14 25.20
C GLY A 139 -4.77 -1.01 26.15
N LEU A 140 -3.85 -0.54 27.00
CA LEU A 140 -4.05 0.61 27.90
C LEU A 140 -4.25 1.91 27.12
N ILE A 141 -3.42 2.20 26.11
CA ILE A 141 -3.61 3.38 25.22
C ILE A 141 -4.99 3.34 24.56
N ARG A 142 -5.47 2.17 24.15
CA ARG A 142 -6.83 2.00 23.59
C ARG A 142 -7.94 2.22 24.63
N GLN A 143 -7.70 1.90 25.90
CA GLN A 143 -8.64 2.20 26.98
C GLN A 143 -8.69 3.70 27.28
N GLU A 144 -7.54 4.38 27.34
CA GLU A 144 -7.51 5.83 27.60
C GLU A 144 -8.10 6.64 26.42
N ILE A 145 -7.88 6.21 25.17
CA ILE A 145 -8.55 6.79 24.00
C ILE A 145 -10.08 6.58 24.04
N ARG A 146 -10.58 5.50 24.66
CA ARG A 146 -12.03 5.32 24.88
C ARG A 146 -12.55 6.16 26.03
N ARG A 147 -11.80 6.24 27.14
CA ARG A 147 -12.12 7.10 28.28
C ARG A 147 -12.18 8.58 27.86
N LEU A 148 -11.32 9.01 26.95
CA LEU A 148 -11.43 10.32 26.29
C LEU A 148 -12.80 10.55 25.61
N GLN A 149 -13.44 9.52 25.05
CA GLN A 149 -14.79 9.62 24.48
C GLN A 149 -15.91 9.70 25.54
N GLU A 150 -15.62 9.27 26.77
CA GLU A 150 -16.54 9.32 27.92
C GLU A 150 -16.37 10.61 28.75
N GLU A 151 -15.15 11.16 28.81
CA GLU A 151 -14.84 12.44 29.47
C GLU A 151 -15.05 13.67 28.57
N LEU A 152 -15.00 13.51 27.23
CA LEU A 152 -15.49 14.51 26.30
C LEU A 152 -17.00 14.71 26.49
N PRO A 153 -17.49 15.95 26.71
CA PRO A 153 -18.91 16.20 27.00
C PRO A 153 -19.84 16.00 25.79
N LEU A 154 -19.38 15.38 24.69
CA LEU A 154 -20.09 15.27 23.42
C LEU A 154 -21.46 14.58 23.55
N LEU A 155 -21.62 13.61 24.45
CA LEU A 155 -22.92 12.94 24.72
C LEU A 155 -23.93 13.85 25.44
N ASP A 156 -23.48 14.59 26.45
CA ASP A 156 -24.29 15.57 27.20
C ASP A 156 -24.61 16.79 26.32
N VAL A 157 -23.68 17.20 25.46
CA VAL A 157 -23.89 18.22 24.42
C VAL A 157 -24.84 17.73 23.33
N GLU A 158 -24.78 16.47 22.89
CA GLU A 158 -25.74 15.91 21.92
C GLU A 158 -27.16 15.90 22.51
N GLU A 159 -27.35 15.51 23.78
CA GLU A 159 -28.66 15.59 24.43
C GLU A 159 -29.15 17.04 24.58
N LYS A 160 -28.29 17.96 25.04
CA LYS A 160 -28.65 19.38 25.23
C LYS A 160 -28.93 20.13 23.93
N VAL A 161 -28.07 19.96 22.92
CA VAL A 161 -28.27 20.55 21.59
C VAL A 161 -29.44 19.88 20.89
N GLY A 162 -29.61 18.56 21.03
CA GLY A 162 -30.77 17.82 20.55
C GLY A 162 -32.09 18.33 21.16
N ALA A 163 -32.12 18.58 22.47
CA ALA A 163 -33.27 19.17 23.15
C ALA A 163 -33.54 20.62 22.71
N PHE A 164 -32.51 21.44 22.54
CA PHE A 164 -32.62 22.82 22.05
C PHE A 164 -33.16 22.86 20.61
N VAL A 165 -32.59 22.04 19.71
CA VAL A 165 -33.02 21.91 18.31
C VAL A 165 -34.43 21.30 18.23
N SER A 166 -34.77 20.32 19.08
CA SER A 166 -36.13 19.75 19.16
C SER A 166 -37.15 20.79 19.61
N ASN A 167 -36.82 21.63 20.60
CA ASN A 167 -37.66 22.74 21.03
C ASN A 167 -37.85 23.76 19.88
N ALA A 168 -36.75 24.22 19.26
CA ALA A 168 -36.79 25.17 18.15
C ALA A 168 -37.57 24.66 16.93
N THR A 169 -37.37 23.39 16.55
CA THR A 169 -38.13 22.74 15.48
C THR A 169 -39.59 22.55 15.84
N SER A 170 -39.95 22.22 17.08
CA SER A 170 -41.36 22.16 17.52
C SER A 170 -42.07 23.52 17.40
N VAL A 171 -41.35 24.63 17.63
CA VAL A 171 -41.85 25.98 17.42
C VAL A 171 -42.03 26.27 15.92
N LEU A 172 -41.06 25.90 15.07
CA LEU A 172 -41.17 26.03 13.61
C LEU A 172 -42.33 25.21 13.04
N GLU A 173 -42.48 23.94 13.44
CA GLU A 173 -43.56 23.03 13.05
C GLU A 173 -44.94 23.62 13.39
N LYS A 174 -45.07 24.22 14.59
CA LYS A 174 -46.29 24.91 15.04
C LYS A 174 -46.67 26.13 14.17
N TYR A 175 -45.69 26.79 13.55
CA TYR A 175 -45.92 27.90 12.61
C TYR A 175 -45.94 27.47 11.14
N ARG A 176 -45.51 26.25 10.80
CA ARG A 176 -45.41 25.72 9.43
C ARG A 176 -46.74 25.77 8.66
N GLU A 177 -47.80 25.21 9.22
CA GLU A 177 -49.13 25.23 8.58
C GLU A 177 -49.68 26.67 8.42
N PRO A 178 -49.63 27.56 9.43
CA PRO A 178 -49.90 28.99 9.25
C PRO A 178 -49.07 29.66 8.15
N ILE A 179 -47.76 29.40 8.06
CA ILE A 179 -46.87 30.01 7.06
C ILE A 179 -47.24 29.57 5.65
N ILE A 180 -47.53 28.28 5.44
CA ILE A 180 -47.98 27.75 4.14
C ILE A 180 -49.32 28.38 3.72
N ALA A 181 -50.27 28.52 4.65
CA ALA A 181 -51.54 29.20 4.39
C ALA A 181 -51.34 30.70 4.06
N TRP A 182 -50.45 31.39 4.79
CA TRP A 182 -50.08 32.79 4.52
C TRP A 182 -49.40 32.96 3.17
N ASP A 183 -48.59 32.00 2.71
CA ASP A 183 -47.96 32.07 1.39
C ASP A 183 -48.99 31.93 0.26
N GLY A 184 -49.98 31.03 0.40
CA GLY A 184 -51.11 30.96 -0.52
C GLY A 184 -51.87 32.28 -0.65
N VAL A 185 -52.11 32.97 0.47
CA VAL A 185 -52.71 34.31 0.48
C VAL A 185 -51.78 35.37 -0.12
N ARG A 186 -50.48 35.34 0.20
CA ARG A 186 -49.44 36.23 -0.36
C ARG A 186 -49.43 36.16 -1.88
N LEU A 187 -49.36 34.95 -2.43
CA LEU A 187 -49.33 34.71 -3.88
C LEU A 187 -50.59 35.23 -4.57
N ILE A 188 -51.78 34.99 -4.00
CA ILE A 188 -53.06 35.51 -4.54
C ILE A 188 -53.08 37.05 -4.52
N VAL A 189 -52.66 37.68 -3.43
CA VAL A 189 -52.61 39.15 -3.32
C VAL A 189 -51.61 39.74 -4.32
N CYS A 190 -50.39 39.20 -4.41
CA CYS A 190 -49.39 39.63 -5.39
C CYS A 190 -49.91 39.48 -6.83
N ALA A 191 -50.57 38.35 -7.16
CA ALA A 191 -51.17 38.14 -8.48
C ALA A 191 -52.26 39.18 -8.80
N LEU A 192 -53.17 39.48 -7.86
CA LEU A 192 -54.21 40.50 -8.04
C LEU A 192 -53.64 41.91 -8.27
N LEU A 193 -52.56 42.27 -7.56
CA LEU A 193 -51.88 43.55 -7.73
C LEU A 193 -51.20 43.64 -9.11
N CYS A 194 -50.49 42.59 -9.52
CA CYS A 194 -49.90 42.51 -10.86
C CYS A 194 -50.97 42.56 -11.97
N CYS A 195 -52.08 41.83 -11.84
CA CYS A 195 -53.20 41.89 -12.77
C CYS A 195 -53.84 43.28 -12.85
N THR A 196 -53.89 44.03 -11.73
CA THR A 196 -54.41 45.41 -11.70
C THR A 196 -53.51 46.36 -12.49
N VAL A 197 -52.18 46.26 -12.33
CA VAL A 197 -51.22 47.03 -13.14
C VAL A 197 -51.28 46.63 -14.61
N LEU A 198 -51.33 45.34 -14.91
CA LEU A 198 -51.44 44.83 -16.29
C LEU A 198 -52.73 45.30 -16.98
N LEU A 199 -53.86 45.35 -16.27
CA LEU A 199 -55.12 45.89 -16.80
C LEU A 199 -54.97 47.35 -17.25
N VAL A 200 -54.35 48.19 -16.42
CA VAL A 200 -54.07 49.60 -16.76
C VAL A 200 -53.13 49.71 -17.97
N VAL A 201 -52.06 48.91 -18.01
CA VAL A 201 -51.13 48.87 -19.15
C VAL A 201 -51.84 48.45 -20.43
N LEU A 202 -52.68 47.42 -20.39
CA LEU A 202 -53.47 46.97 -21.54
C LEU A 202 -54.47 48.04 -22.01
N CYS A 203 -55.19 48.70 -21.10
CA CYS A 203 -56.06 49.83 -21.47
C CYS A 203 -55.27 50.97 -22.16
N ASN A 204 -54.08 51.30 -21.67
CA ASN A 204 -53.23 52.31 -22.29
C ASN A 204 -52.66 51.87 -23.66
N VAL A 205 -52.29 50.60 -23.82
CA VAL A 205 -51.82 50.03 -25.10
C VAL A 205 -52.95 49.99 -26.13
N PHE A 206 -54.17 49.56 -25.77
CA PHE A 206 -55.33 49.64 -26.67
C PHE A 206 -55.69 51.09 -26.99
N GLY A 207 -55.52 52.03 -26.06
CA GLY A 207 -55.63 53.46 -26.32
C GLY A 207 -54.63 53.93 -27.39
N LEU A 208 -53.34 53.60 -27.21
CA LEU A 208 -52.23 53.97 -28.11
C LEU A 208 -52.34 53.35 -29.50
N LEU A 209 -52.93 52.16 -29.62
CA LEU A 209 -53.14 51.51 -30.92
C LEU A 209 -54.41 52.02 -31.62
N LEU A 210 -55.57 51.97 -30.93
CA LEU A 210 -56.87 52.25 -31.57
C LEU A 210 -57.14 53.75 -31.77
N GLY A 211 -56.57 54.61 -30.92
CA GLY A 211 -56.69 56.07 -31.02
C GLY A 211 -56.19 56.60 -32.36
N PRO A 212 -54.89 56.42 -32.70
CA PRO A 212 -54.30 56.82 -33.97
C PRO A 212 -54.87 56.06 -35.18
N LEU A 213 -55.00 54.72 -35.10
CA LEU A 213 -55.52 53.92 -36.23
C LEU A 213 -56.97 54.29 -36.61
N GLY A 214 -57.74 54.80 -35.65
CA GLY A 214 -59.08 55.32 -35.90
C GLY A 214 -59.15 56.81 -36.27
N LEU A 215 -58.08 57.58 -36.09
CA LEU A 215 -58.11 59.03 -36.28
C LEU A 215 -58.08 59.39 -37.77
N LYS A 216 -58.85 60.41 -38.16
CA LYS A 216 -58.80 61.05 -39.48
C LYS A 216 -58.76 62.55 -39.27
N GLU A 217 -57.72 63.20 -39.78
CA GLU A 217 -57.45 64.62 -39.50
C GLU A 217 -58.48 65.57 -40.13
N SER A 218 -59.11 65.16 -41.23
CA SER A 218 -60.09 65.95 -41.99
C SER A 218 -61.53 65.89 -41.45
N VAL A 219 -61.76 65.38 -40.24
CA VAL A 219 -63.09 65.08 -39.68
C VAL A 219 -63.32 65.85 -38.37
N LEU A 220 -64.48 66.48 -38.22
CA LEU A 220 -64.83 67.24 -37.02
C LEU A 220 -64.87 66.33 -35.76
N PRO A 221 -64.61 66.88 -34.55
CA PRO A 221 -64.62 66.10 -33.31
C PRO A 221 -65.94 65.36 -33.00
N THR A 222 -67.05 65.83 -33.58
CA THR A 222 -68.40 65.23 -33.51
C THR A 222 -68.56 63.97 -34.37
N GLU A 223 -67.74 63.78 -35.40
CA GLU A 223 -67.88 62.68 -36.37
C GLU A 223 -66.75 61.63 -36.29
N ARG A 224 -65.85 61.75 -35.30
CA ARG A 224 -64.74 60.80 -35.07
C ARG A 224 -65.17 59.34 -35.12
N SER A 225 -64.33 58.49 -35.70
CA SER A 225 -64.63 57.07 -35.93
C SER A 225 -64.89 56.30 -34.62
N CYS A 226 -65.64 55.21 -34.72
CA CYS A 226 -65.87 54.31 -33.57
C CYS A 226 -64.55 53.79 -32.97
N LEU A 227 -63.55 53.52 -33.81
CA LEU A 227 -62.25 53.00 -33.40
C LEU A 227 -61.43 54.03 -32.60
N SER A 228 -61.39 55.30 -33.05
CA SER A 228 -60.70 56.36 -32.30
C SER A 228 -61.43 56.66 -30.99
N ASN A 229 -62.78 56.69 -31.03
CA ASN A 229 -63.59 56.87 -29.83
C ASN A 229 -63.38 55.73 -28.82
N ALA A 230 -63.24 54.49 -29.29
CA ALA A 230 -62.89 53.34 -28.45
C ALA A 230 -61.50 53.50 -27.82
N GLY A 231 -60.47 53.86 -28.60
CA GLY A 231 -59.12 54.15 -28.06
C GLY A 231 -59.12 55.27 -27.02
N GLY A 232 -59.86 56.36 -27.28
CA GLY A 232 -60.05 57.46 -26.34
C GLY A 232 -60.80 57.05 -25.06
N ASN A 233 -61.76 56.13 -25.15
CA ASN A 233 -62.46 55.57 -23.99
C ASN A 233 -61.58 54.55 -23.22
N PHE A 234 -60.73 53.78 -23.90
CA PHE A 234 -59.74 52.90 -23.25
C PHE A 234 -58.72 53.70 -22.43
N PHE A 235 -58.24 54.86 -22.93
CA PHE A 235 -57.44 55.77 -22.11
C PHE A 235 -58.21 56.29 -20.88
N MET A 236 -59.48 56.68 -21.01
CA MET A 236 -60.28 57.11 -19.86
C MET A 236 -60.53 55.98 -18.84
N ALA A 237 -60.68 54.72 -19.30
CA ALA A 237 -60.77 53.56 -18.43
C ALA A 237 -59.45 53.29 -17.70
N GLY A 238 -58.32 53.34 -18.42
CA GLY A 238 -56.97 53.24 -17.83
C GLY A 238 -56.72 54.32 -16.78
N VAL A 239 -57.10 55.57 -17.06
CA VAL A 239 -57.08 56.69 -16.10
C VAL A 239 -57.97 56.42 -14.88
N GLY A 240 -59.20 55.94 -15.09
CA GLY A 240 -60.14 55.62 -14.02
C GLY A 240 -59.60 54.55 -13.07
N PHE A 241 -59.14 53.42 -13.60
CA PHE A 241 -58.50 52.37 -12.81
C PHE A 241 -57.22 52.88 -12.12
N SER A 242 -56.38 53.65 -12.82
CA SER A 242 -55.18 54.25 -12.23
C SER A 242 -55.52 55.14 -11.04
N PHE A 243 -56.55 55.98 -11.13
CA PHE A 243 -56.97 56.86 -10.05
C PHE A 243 -57.54 56.08 -8.85
N ILE A 244 -58.35 55.05 -9.10
CA ILE A 244 -58.94 54.19 -8.06
C ILE A 244 -57.87 53.42 -7.28
N PHE A 245 -56.86 52.87 -7.96
CA PHE A 245 -55.88 51.96 -7.35
C PHE A 245 -54.53 52.61 -6.99
N SER A 246 -54.12 53.73 -7.59
CA SER A 246 -52.78 54.32 -7.37
C SER A 246 -52.49 54.64 -5.90
N TRP A 247 -53.47 55.17 -5.15
CA TRP A 247 -53.26 55.49 -3.73
C TRP A 247 -53.12 54.23 -2.85
N LEU A 248 -53.83 53.14 -3.19
CA LEU A 248 -53.70 51.83 -2.53
C LEU A 248 -52.33 51.21 -2.84
N LEU A 249 -51.91 51.24 -4.11
CA LEU A 249 -50.61 50.74 -4.54
C LEU A 249 -49.46 51.52 -3.88
N MET A 250 -49.55 52.85 -3.83
CA MET A 250 -48.56 53.71 -3.19
C MET A 250 -48.46 53.45 -1.68
N LEU A 251 -49.59 53.32 -0.98
CA LEU A 251 -49.62 53.00 0.45
C LEU A 251 -49.06 51.59 0.74
N LEU A 252 -49.41 50.59 -0.09
CA LEU A 252 -48.91 49.24 0.06
C LEU A 252 -47.39 49.16 -0.18
N VAL A 253 -46.91 49.78 -1.27
CA VAL A 253 -45.48 49.84 -1.58
C VAL A 253 -44.72 50.55 -0.45
N MET A 254 -45.25 51.65 0.11
CA MET A 254 -44.62 52.33 1.25
C MET A 254 -44.49 51.40 2.46
N ILE A 255 -45.53 50.65 2.81
CA ILE A 255 -45.49 49.71 3.95
C ILE A 255 -44.46 48.59 3.71
N ILE A 256 -44.47 47.97 2.53
CA ILE A 256 -43.55 46.86 2.22
C ILE A 256 -42.10 47.37 2.10
N PHE A 257 -41.87 48.56 1.54
CA PHE A 257 -40.55 49.21 1.52
C PHE A 257 -40.01 49.46 2.93
N VAL A 258 -40.80 50.10 3.79
CA VAL A 258 -40.36 50.43 5.15
C VAL A 258 -40.09 49.18 5.97
N LEU A 259 -40.94 48.15 5.87
CA LEU A 259 -40.72 46.90 6.59
C LEU A 259 -39.56 46.09 5.99
N GLY A 260 -39.62 45.73 4.71
CA GLY A 260 -38.61 44.90 4.03
C GLY A 260 -37.21 45.51 4.06
N GLY A 261 -37.08 46.81 3.76
CA GLY A 261 -35.79 47.50 3.76
C GLY A 261 -35.13 47.58 5.14
N ASN A 262 -35.90 47.83 6.20
CA ASN A 262 -35.35 47.86 7.57
C ASN A 262 -35.08 46.45 8.11
N ILE A 263 -35.91 45.47 7.81
CA ILE A 263 -35.68 44.07 8.22
C ILE A 263 -34.46 43.49 7.50
N TYR A 264 -34.25 43.78 6.21
CA TYR A 264 -33.04 43.40 5.48
C TYR A 264 -31.78 43.99 6.12
N MET A 265 -31.76 45.31 6.37
CA MET A 265 -30.60 45.97 6.98
C MET A 265 -30.32 45.51 8.42
N PHE A 266 -31.36 45.26 9.22
CA PHE A 266 -31.20 44.84 10.61
C PHE A 266 -30.87 43.34 10.77
N PHE A 267 -31.39 42.47 9.91
CA PHE A 267 -31.13 41.02 10.00
C PHE A 267 -30.10 40.55 8.98
N CYS A 268 -30.32 40.73 7.68
CA CYS A 268 -29.48 40.14 6.63
C CYS A 268 -28.07 40.75 6.60
N GLU A 269 -27.97 42.07 6.46
CA GLU A 269 -26.66 42.76 6.46
C GLU A 269 -25.90 42.53 7.78
N SER A 270 -26.62 42.45 8.90
CA SER A 270 -26.01 42.22 10.22
C SER A 270 -25.65 40.75 10.50
N TRP A 271 -26.29 39.78 9.83
CA TRP A 271 -25.89 38.38 9.83
C TRP A 271 -24.63 38.19 8.98
N HIS A 272 -24.64 38.71 7.75
CA HIS A 272 -23.55 38.62 6.79
C HIS A 272 -22.24 39.21 7.33
N ASN A 273 -22.31 40.39 7.97
CA ASN A 273 -21.18 41.04 8.63
C ASN A 273 -20.87 40.47 10.04
N GLN A 274 -21.49 39.36 10.45
CA GLN A 274 -21.33 38.68 11.75
C GLN A 274 -21.67 39.52 13.00
N GLN A 275 -22.30 40.69 12.83
CA GLN A 275 -22.66 41.61 13.90
C GLN A 275 -23.76 41.03 14.82
N LEU A 276 -24.66 40.21 14.27
CA LEU A 276 -25.63 39.46 15.09
C LEU A 276 -24.97 38.40 15.98
N PHE A 277 -23.85 37.81 15.56
CA PHE A 277 -23.11 36.84 16.37
C PHE A 277 -22.41 37.54 17.53
N GLN A 278 -21.79 38.69 17.28
CA GLN A 278 -21.24 39.56 18.35
C GLN A 278 -22.30 40.04 19.36
N LEU A 279 -23.57 40.12 18.96
CA LEU A 279 -24.70 40.38 19.86
C LEU A 279 -25.09 39.16 20.70
N LEU A 280 -25.04 37.94 20.13
CA LEU A 280 -25.18 36.67 20.87
C LEU A 280 -24.04 36.48 21.89
N ASP A 281 -22.84 36.95 21.56
CA ASP A 281 -21.64 36.92 22.42
C ASP A 281 -21.70 37.94 23.58
N THR A 282 -22.63 38.89 23.54
CA THR A 282 -22.76 39.93 24.56
C THR A 282 -23.63 39.44 25.74
N PRO A 283 -23.06 39.17 26.93
CA PRO A 283 -23.79 38.54 28.02
C PRO A 283 -24.94 39.40 28.52
N GLY A 284 -26.12 38.79 28.64
CA GLY A 284 -27.35 39.44 29.10
C GLY A 284 -28.23 40.07 28.01
N MET A 285 -27.82 40.06 26.73
CA MET A 285 -28.67 40.51 25.62
C MET A 285 -29.85 39.57 25.37
N ILE A 286 -29.66 38.26 25.56
CA ILE A 286 -30.71 37.24 25.43
C ILE A 286 -30.93 36.59 26.80
N PRO A 287 -32.14 36.71 27.40
CA PRO A 287 -32.41 36.11 28.71
C PRO A 287 -32.41 34.58 28.61
N ASN A 288 -31.75 33.92 29.56
CA ASN A 288 -31.61 32.46 29.68
C ASN A 288 -30.86 31.78 28.52
N PHE A 289 -30.00 32.49 27.77
CA PHE A 289 -29.08 31.90 26.81
C PHE A 289 -27.62 32.07 27.26
N ASN A 290 -26.87 30.98 27.28
CA ASN A 290 -25.44 30.95 27.58
C ASN A 290 -24.80 29.80 26.78
N LEU A 291 -23.98 30.14 25.79
CA LEU A 291 -23.37 29.15 24.89
C LEU A 291 -22.40 28.22 25.62
N SER A 292 -21.63 28.74 26.59
CA SER A 292 -20.64 27.97 27.35
C SER A 292 -21.31 26.90 28.21
N GLU A 293 -22.47 27.22 28.78
CA GLU A 293 -23.29 26.28 29.57
C GLU A 293 -24.01 25.25 28.70
N LEU A 294 -24.49 25.65 27.51
CA LEU A 294 -25.08 24.75 26.52
C LEU A 294 -24.06 23.73 25.98
N LEU A 295 -22.81 24.15 25.78
CA LEU A 295 -21.69 23.32 25.32
C LEU A 295 -20.92 22.62 26.46
N GLY A 296 -21.30 22.83 27.73
CA GLY A 296 -20.67 22.20 28.90
C GLY A 296 -19.23 22.62 29.20
N LEU A 297 -18.77 23.75 28.64
CA LEU A 297 -17.37 24.20 28.71
C LEU A 297 -17.03 24.79 30.09
N LYS A 298 -15.82 24.47 30.59
CA LYS A 298 -15.33 24.86 31.93
C LYS A 298 -14.17 25.87 31.84
N GLY A 299 -14.44 27.05 31.28
CA GLY A 299 -13.46 28.13 31.17
C GLY A 299 -13.83 29.07 30.05
N ASP A 300 -13.68 30.38 30.32
CA ASP A 300 -13.96 31.52 29.43
C ASP A 300 -15.32 31.57 28.72
N THR A 301 -15.65 32.74 28.17
CA THR A 301 -16.90 32.96 27.45
C THR A 301 -16.76 32.48 26.01
N ALA A 302 -17.28 31.29 25.73
CA ALA A 302 -17.34 30.70 24.39
C ALA A 302 -17.96 31.68 23.38
N ASN A 303 -17.15 32.14 22.43
CA ASN A 303 -17.49 33.19 21.47
C ASN A 303 -18.05 32.55 20.18
N PHE A 304 -19.35 32.70 19.95
CA PHE A 304 -20.07 32.19 18.78
C PHE A 304 -19.53 32.78 17.47
N SER A 305 -19.20 34.06 17.43
CA SER A 305 -18.62 34.68 16.22
C SER A 305 -17.24 34.08 15.86
N GLU A 306 -16.44 33.72 16.86
CA GLU A 306 -15.15 33.05 16.69
C GLU A 306 -15.34 31.59 16.28
N ILE A 307 -16.16 30.83 17.02
CA ILE A 307 -16.53 29.44 16.74
C ILE A 307 -17.04 29.27 15.31
N TYR A 308 -17.98 30.11 14.88
CA TYR A 308 -18.53 30.10 13.52
C TYR A 308 -17.46 30.37 12.45
N ARG A 309 -16.63 31.39 12.66
CA ARG A 309 -15.53 31.78 11.75
C ARG A 309 -14.47 30.68 11.61
N GLU A 310 -14.28 29.82 12.61
CA GLU A 310 -13.34 28.69 12.54
C GLU A 310 -13.99 27.43 11.96
N CYS A 311 -15.28 27.19 12.21
CA CYS A 311 -16.03 26.17 11.48
C CYS A 311 -16.14 26.47 9.97
N GLN A 312 -16.28 27.74 9.55
CA GLN A 312 -16.19 28.13 8.14
C GLN A 312 -14.82 27.77 7.51
N LYS A 313 -13.74 27.72 8.32
CA LYS A 313 -12.38 27.31 7.88
C LYS A 313 -12.13 25.79 7.94
N ASP A 314 -13.14 24.98 8.26
CA ASP A 314 -12.99 23.52 8.44
C ASP A 314 -12.13 23.11 9.66
N ALA A 315 -12.13 23.91 10.73
CA ALA A 315 -11.48 23.54 11.99
C ALA A 315 -12.16 22.35 12.69
N SER A 316 -11.42 21.65 13.56
CA SER A 316 -11.97 20.61 14.46
C SER A 316 -12.71 21.24 15.63
N LEU A 317 -13.71 20.55 16.19
CA LEU A 317 -14.30 20.96 17.47
C LEU A 317 -13.27 21.00 18.62
N TRP A 318 -12.15 20.25 18.51
CA TRP A 318 -11.07 20.34 19.50
C TRP A 318 -10.43 21.74 19.52
N GLN A 319 -10.05 22.25 18.35
CA GLN A 319 -9.45 23.58 18.19
C GLN A 319 -10.47 24.67 18.47
N THR A 320 -11.64 24.60 17.84
CA THR A 320 -12.71 25.60 17.88
C THR A 320 -13.31 25.80 19.28
N LEU A 321 -13.30 24.76 20.13
CA LEU A 321 -13.81 24.85 21.52
C LEU A 321 -12.68 24.90 22.57
N HIS A 322 -11.42 25.06 22.13
CA HIS A 322 -10.22 25.11 22.97
C HIS A 322 -10.14 24.01 24.04
N LEU A 323 -10.46 22.76 23.64
CA LEU A 323 -10.60 21.64 24.56
C LEU A 323 -9.27 21.29 25.26
N ASP A 324 -8.14 21.66 24.67
CA ASP A 324 -6.79 21.59 25.24
C ASP A 324 -6.65 22.32 26.59
N GLN A 325 -7.42 23.37 26.84
CA GLN A 325 -7.44 24.06 28.14
C GLN A 325 -8.10 23.23 29.25
N SER A 326 -8.89 22.22 28.89
CA SER A 326 -9.70 21.40 29.80
C SER A 326 -9.28 19.93 29.86
N ILE A 327 -8.62 19.42 28.81
CA ILE A 327 -8.21 18.02 28.65
C ILE A 327 -6.77 17.98 28.10
N SER A 328 -5.82 17.64 28.97
CA SER A 328 -4.40 17.51 28.57
C SER A 328 -4.15 16.18 27.86
N LEU A 329 -4.15 16.21 26.52
CA LEU A 329 -3.75 15.06 25.69
C LEU A 329 -2.29 14.64 25.94
N ASP A 330 -1.43 15.55 26.40
CA ASP A 330 -0.03 15.23 26.72
C ASP A 330 0.12 14.46 28.03
N GLU A 331 -0.76 14.65 29.00
CA GLU A 331 -0.82 13.83 30.23
C GLU A 331 -1.47 12.47 29.97
N LEU A 332 -2.63 12.44 29.29
CA LEU A 332 -3.38 11.21 29.02
C LEU A 332 -2.64 10.26 28.04
N LEU A 333 -2.02 10.83 27.01
CA LEU A 333 -1.22 10.10 26.03
C LEU A 333 0.28 10.41 26.22
N ASN A 334 0.75 10.32 27.47
CA ASN A 334 2.16 10.44 27.83
C ASN A 334 2.94 9.17 27.44
N ILE A 335 3.77 9.27 26.39
CA ILE A 335 4.60 8.17 25.89
C ILE A 335 5.51 7.52 26.96
N SER A 336 6.04 8.29 27.92
CA SER A 336 7.01 7.77 28.89
C SER A 336 6.41 6.65 29.76
N GLN A 337 5.16 6.80 30.18
CA GLN A 337 4.42 5.81 30.97
C GLN A 337 4.28 4.46 30.24
N TYR A 338 3.97 4.49 28.93
CA TYR A 338 3.76 3.27 28.14
C TYR A 338 5.08 2.61 27.69
N THR A 339 6.19 3.35 27.71
CA THR A 339 7.50 2.88 27.20
C THR A 339 8.48 2.46 28.30
N GLU A 340 8.34 2.98 29.53
CA GLU A 340 9.12 2.55 30.70
C GLU A 340 8.90 1.06 31.02
N ASP A 341 7.65 0.61 30.98
CA ASP A 341 7.29 -0.81 31.19
C ASP A 341 7.89 -1.74 30.13
N ILE A 342 7.84 -1.34 28.84
CA ILE A 342 8.42 -2.11 27.72
C ILE A 342 9.95 -2.16 27.82
N SER A 343 10.57 -1.05 28.21
CA SER A 343 12.03 -0.99 28.45
C SER A 343 12.43 -1.88 29.64
N THR A 344 11.63 -1.88 30.71
CA THR A 344 11.83 -2.72 31.90
C THR A 344 11.61 -4.22 31.61
N ALA A 345 10.72 -4.56 30.66
CA ALA A 345 10.59 -5.92 30.13
C ALA A 345 11.86 -6.33 29.36
N PHE A 346 12.34 -5.43 28.50
CA PHE A 346 13.53 -5.67 27.68
C PHE A 346 14.81 -5.83 28.50
N GLU A 347 15.03 -5.06 29.57
CA GLU A 347 16.20 -5.23 30.45
C GLU A 347 16.23 -6.59 31.17
N LYS A 348 15.08 -7.24 31.34
CA LYS A 348 14.97 -8.62 31.87
C LYS A 348 15.14 -9.69 30.77
N MET A 349 14.90 -9.34 29.51
CA MET A 349 14.94 -10.26 28.36
C MET A 349 16.37 -10.63 27.97
N ASN A 350 16.93 -11.63 28.64
CA ASN A 350 18.24 -12.18 28.32
C ASN A 350 18.13 -13.34 27.32
N ILE A 351 18.28 -13.05 26.01
CA ILE A 351 18.27 -14.09 24.97
C ILE A 351 19.51 -14.98 25.10
N ASN A 352 19.28 -16.24 25.49
CA ASN A 352 20.30 -17.24 25.73
C ASN A 352 20.20 -18.34 24.68
N LEU A 353 21.13 -18.33 23.72
CA LEU A 353 21.29 -19.36 22.71
C LEU A 353 22.35 -20.38 23.14
N SER A 354 22.10 -21.66 22.83
CA SER A 354 23.04 -22.75 23.08
C SER A 354 24.38 -22.48 22.36
N PRO A 355 25.54 -22.65 23.03
CA PRO A 355 26.84 -22.38 22.41
C PRO A 355 27.10 -23.35 21.26
N ILE A 356 27.47 -22.80 20.10
CA ILE A 356 27.72 -23.58 18.89
C ILE A 356 29.19 -23.97 18.82
N SER A 357 29.45 -25.27 18.63
CA SER A 357 30.79 -25.85 18.47
C SER A 357 30.85 -26.57 17.13
N LEU A 358 31.59 -26.01 16.16
CA LEU A 358 31.72 -26.57 14.81
C LEU A 358 32.50 -27.89 14.78
N LEU A 359 33.58 -27.97 15.56
CA LEU A 359 34.42 -29.16 15.71
C LEU A 359 35.10 -29.13 17.09
N SER A 360 35.02 -30.25 17.82
CA SER A 360 35.87 -30.47 18.99
C SER A 360 37.34 -30.61 18.57
N GLN A 361 38.28 -30.34 19.49
CA GLN A 361 39.72 -30.47 19.19
C GLN A 361 40.08 -31.89 18.69
N ARG A 362 39.49 -32.92 19.29
CA ARG A 362 39.67 -34.33 18.89
C ARG A 362 39.30 -34.57 17.41
N GLN A 363 38.25 -33.92 16.90
CA GLN A 363 37.84 -34.07 15.50
C GLN A 363 38.78 -33.29 14.56
N LYS A 364 39.28 -32.12 14.98
CA LYS A 364 40.32 -31.38 14.23
C LYS A 364 41.60 -32.21 14.11
N ASP A 365 42.04 -32.81 15.22
CA ASP A 365 43.22 -33.69 15.27
C ASP A 365 43.01 -34.94 14.40
N LEU A 366 41.82 -35.54 14.44
CA LEU A 366 41.47 -36.72 13.65
C LEU A 366 41.48 -36.43 12.15
N LEU A 367 40.82 -35.35 11.69
CA LEU A 367 40.82 -34.93 10.29
C LEU A 367 42.25 -34.62 9.80
N LEU A 368 43.05 -33.93 10.63
CA LEU A 368 44.45 -33.64 10.31
C LEU A 368 45.28 -34.92 10.18
N ASN A 369 45.16 -35.85 11.13
CA ASN A 369 45.86 -37.13 11.11
C ASN A 369 45.43 -37.98 9.90
N ALA A 370 44.14 -38.03 9.56
CA ALA A 370 43.66 -38.73 8.38
C ALA A 370 44.20 -38.15 7.08
N SER A 371 44.33 -36.82 6.97
CA SER A 371 44.93 -36.18 5.79
C SER A 371 46.43 -36.49 5.61
N GLN A 372 47.14 -36.82 6.69
CA GLN A 372 48.56 -37.19 6.68
C GLN A 372 48.77 -38.70 6.49
N ALA A 373 47.98 -39.53 7.17
CA ALA A 373 48.06 -40.99 7.08
C ALA A 373 47.39 -41.55 5.83
N GLY A 374 46.49 -40.80 5.19
CA GLY A 374 45.86 -41.11 3.91
C GLY A 374 46.73 -40.82 2.68
N GLN A 375 47.99 -40.39 2.86
CA GLN A 375 48.93 -40.24 1.74
C GLN A 375 49.32 -41.61 1.19
N PRO A 376 49.27 -41.84 -0.14
CA PRO A 376 49.52 -43.15 -0.74
C PRO A 376 51.00 -43.58 -0.61
N PRO A 377 51.27 -44.89 -0.59
CA PRO A 377 52.63 -45.41 -0.71
C PRO A 377 53.23 -45.13 -2.09
N ASN A 378 54.53 -45.37 -2.25
CA ASN A 378 55.21 -45.18 -3.53
C ASN A 378 54.81 -46.26 -4.54
N PHE A 379 53.88 -45.92 -5.44
CA PHE A 379 53.40 -46.76 -6.54
C PHE A 379 54.24 -46.66 -7.83
N THR A 380 55.39 -45.97 -7.88
CA THR A 380 56.18 -45.83 -9.13
C THR A 380 56.54 -47.18 -9.74
N LEU A 381 57.06 -48.12 -8.94
CA LEU A 381 57.38 -49.47 -9.42
C LEU A 381 56.14 -50.25 -9.87
N THR A 382 54.98 -50.02 -9.23
CA THR A 382 53.71 -50.63 -9.65
C THR A 382 53.24 -50.08 -11.00
N LEU A 383 53.34 -48.77 -11.23
CA LEU A 383 53.00 -48.16 -12.51
C LEU A 383 53.95 -48.64 -13.62
N GLU A 384 55.25 -48.77 -13.34
CA GLU A 384 56.23 -49.36 -14.26
C GLU A 384 55.95 -50.85 -14.58
N GLN A 385 55.43 -51.63 -13.62
CA GLN A 385 54.98 -53.01 -13.85
C GLN A 385 53.67 -53.08 -14.64
N LEU A 386 52.75 -52.14 -14.46
CA LEU A 386 51.46 -52.10 -15.17
C LEU A 386 51.60 -51.72 -16.65
N ASP A 387 52.71 -51.09 -17.04
CA ASP A 387 53.05 -50.75 -18.43
C ASP A 387 53.99 -51.80 -19.10
N GLN A 388 54.17 -52.97 -18.49
CA GLN A 388 54.90 -54.11 -19.05
C GLN A 388 53.95 -55.19 -19.58
N ASN A 389 54.45 -56.03 -20.50
CA ASN A 389 53.75 -57.25 -20.93
C ASN A 389 53.53 -58.21 -19.75
N LEU A 390 52.45 -58.98 -19.77
CA LEU A 390 52.15 -59.97 -18.73
C LEU A 390 53.22 -61.07 -18.64
N THR A 391 53.72 -61.53 -19.78
CA THR A 391 54.72 -62.60 -19.93
C THR A 391 56.09 -62.07 -20.35
N GLN A 392 57.15 -62.82 -20.02
CA GLN A 392 58.53 -62.47 -20.34
C GLN A 392 58.85 -62.56 -21.83
N GLY A 393 58.14 -63.43 -22.56
CA GLY A 393 58.13 -63.49 -24.03
C GLY A 393 56.71 -63.33 -24.59
N SER A 394 56.63 -63.09 -25.89
CA SER A 394 55.36 -63.01 -26.63
C SER A 394 54.82 -64.40 -26.93
N LEU A 395 53.65 -64.74 -26.39
CA LEU A 395 53.00 -66.03 -26.66
C LEU A 395 52.55 -66.15 -28.13
N LEU A 396 52.28 -65.03 -28.79
CA LEU A 396 51.89 -64.98 -30.21
C LEU A 396 53.07 -65.28 -31.15
N ASP A 397 54.26 -64.75 -30.84
CA ASP A 397 55.45 -64.97 -31.66
C ASP A 397 55.94 -66.42 -31.51
N LEU A 398 55.91 -66.97 -30.30
CA LEU A 398 56.18 -68.40 -30.08
C LEU A 398 55.16 -69.29 -30.82
N ALA A 399 53.86 -68.96 -30.78
CA ALA A 399 52.86 -69.70 -31.53
C ALA A 399 53.13 -69.66 -33.06
N ALA A 400 53.64 -68.55 -33.59
CA ALA A 400 54.05 -68.45 -34.98
C ALA A 400 55.32 -69.26 -35.30
N GLU A 401 56.31 -69.30 -34.39
CA GLU A 401 57.50 -70.13 -34.52
C GLU A 401 57.14 -71.63 -34.57
N LEU A 402 56.24 -72.07 -33.68
CA LEU A 402 55.74 -73.45 -33.64
C LEU A 402 54.99 -73.85 -34.92
N GLU A 403 54.15 -72.96 -35.48
CA GLU A 403 53.49 -73.20 -36.78
C GLU A 403 54.50 -73.26 -37.94
N GLN A 404 55.52 -72.39 -37.95
CA GLN A 404 56.56 -72.42 -38.97
C GLN A 404 57.41 -73.71 -38.89
N LEU A 405 57.57 -74.29 -37.70
CA LEU A 405 58.19 -75.61 -37.50
C LEU A 405 57.25 -76.76 -37.86
N ALA A 406 55.94 -76.61 -37.62
CA ALA A 406 54.93 -77.63 -37.96
C ALA A 406 54.92 -77.97 -39.46
N GLU A 407 55.20 -77.00 -40.35
CA GLU A 407 55.38 -77.22 -41.79
C GLU A 407 56.66 -77.97 -42.20
N GLN A 408 57.53 -78.32 -41.25
CA GLN A 408 58.85 -78.93 -41.50
C GLN A 408 59.03 -80.33 -40.85
N VAL A 409 57.96 -80.91 -40.30
CA VAL A 409 57.99 -82.18 -39.54
C VAL A 409 56.94 -83.20 -40.03
N ASP A 410 57.05 -84.43 -39.55
CA ASP A 410 56.11 -85.53 -39.85
C ASP A 410 54.68 -85.24 -39.34
N THR A 411 53.69 -85.88 -39.95
CA THR A 411 52.26 -85.50 -39.87
C THR A 411 51.69 -85.48 -38.44
N ASP A 412 52.11 -86.40 -37.58
CA ASP A 412 51.64 -86.46 -36.18
C ASP A 412 52.25 -85.32 -35.36
N MET A 413 53.55 -85.05 -35.52
CA MET A 413 54.25 -83.94 -34.85
C MET A 413 53.78 -82.58 -35.35
N LYS A 414 53.45 -82.45 -36.65
CA LYS A 414 52.82 -81.26 -37.21
C LYS A 414 51.55 -80.91 -36.45
N LYS A 415 50.70 -81.91 -36.18
CA LYS A 415 49.45 -81.72 -35.44
C LYS A 415 49.68 -81.29 -33.98
N ASP A 416 50.61 -81.93 -33.27
CA ASP A 416 50.91 -81.57 -31.88
C ASP A 416 51.46 -80.14 -31.75
N LEU A 417 52.25 -79.68 -32.72
CA LEU A 417 52.74 -78.29 -32.79
C LEU A 417 51.63 -77.29 -33.15
N GLU A 418 50.77 -77.59 -34.13
CA GLU A 418 49.60 -76.76 -34.49
C GLU A 418 48.58 -76.63 -33.35
N ASP A 419 48.30 -77.72 -32.63
CA ASP A 419 47.42 -77.69 -31.46
C ASP A 419 48.06 -76.89 -30.31
N SER A 420 49.37 -77.05 -30.06
CA SER A 420 50.08 -76.27 -29.03
C SER A 420 50.17 -74.77 -29.36
N ALA A 421 50.34 -74.41 -30.64
CA ALA A 421 50.29 -73.01 -31.08
C ALA A 421 48.88 -72.40 -30.92
N ARG A 422 47.83 -73.21 -31.10
CA ARG A 422 46.45 -72.79 -30.83
C ARG A 422 46.21 -72.56 -29.33
N ASP A 423 46.62 -73.50 -28.49
CA ASP A 423 46.53 -73.38 -27.02
C ASP A 423 47.23 -72.09 -26.52
N LEU A 424 48.39 -71.72 -27.07
CA LEU A 424 49.09 -70.46 -26.76
C LEU A 424 48.29 -69.21 -27.16
N ARG A 425 47.69 -69.18 -28.35
CA ARG A 425 46.89 -68.03 -28.80
C ARG A 425 45.55 -67.91 -28.09
N GLU A 426 44.96 -69.03 -27.69
CA GLU A 426 43.75 -69.04 -26.85
C GLU A 426 44.08 -68.54 -25.43
N LEU A 427 45.21 -68.98 -24.85
CA LEU A 427 45.68 -68.49 -23.55
C LEU A 427 45.97 -66.98 -23.56
N GLU A 428 46.71 -66.47 -24.56
CA GLU A 428 47.02 -65.04 -24.70
C GLU A 428 45.74 -64.19 -24.77
N LYS A 429 44.77 -64.63 -25.58
CA LYS A 429 43.47 -63.97 -25.73
C LYS A 429 42.68 -63.97 -24.42
N ASP A 430 42.64 -65.10 -23.72
CA ASP A 430 41.98 -65.25 -22.42
C ASP A 430 42.66 -64.41 -21.32
N MET A 431 44.00 -64.32 -21.33
CA MET A 431 44.77 -63.45 -20.44
C MET A 431 44.45 -61.98 -20.72
N GLN A 432 44.53 -61.54 -21.97
CA GLN A 432 44.24 -60.16 -22.35
C GLN A 432 42.79 -59.76 -22.02
N ALA A 433 41.83 -60.68 -22.19
CA ALA A 433 40.44 -60.46 -21.79
C ALA A 433 40.25 -60.37 -20.26
N SER A 434 40.96 -61.19 -19.49
CA SER A 434 40.79 -61.28 -18.03
C SER A 434 41.55 -60.20 -17.26
N PHE A 435 42.76 -59.83 -17.70
CA PHE A 435 43.61 -58.86 -17.01
C PHE A 435 43.34 -57.41 -17.38
N SER A 436 42.92 -57.10 -18.62
CA SER A 436 42.80 -55.71 -19.10
C SER A 436 41.92 -54.81 -18.23
N GLY A 437 40.75 -55.28 -17.80
CA GLY A 437 39.87 -54.54 -16.89
C GLY A 437 40.50 -54.25 -15.51
N PRO A 438 40.92 -55.28 -14.76
CA PRO A 438 41.60 -55.11 -13.46
C PRO A 438 42.87 -54.25 -13.52
N LEU A 439 43.70 -54.39 -14.57
CA LEU A 439 44.91 -53.57 -14.76
C LEU A 439 44.56 -52.09 -14.97
N GLN A 440 43.63 -51.79 -15.89
CA GLN A 440 43.20 -50.43 -16.17
C GLN A 440 42.58 -49.78 -14.92
N SER A 441 41.71 -50.51 -14.23
CA SER A 441 41.10 -50.04 -12.98
C SER A 441 42.14 -49.77 -11.90
N LEU A 442 43.14 -50.63 -11.72
CA LEU A 442 44.23 -50.39 -10.77
C LEU A 442 45.04 -49.13 -11.14
N LYS A 443 45.36 -48.94 -12.42
CA LYS A 443 46.11 -47.76 -12.90
C LYS A 443 45.32 -46.46 -12.67
N GLU A 444 44.03 -46.45 -12.99
CA GLU A 444 43.12 -45.32 -12.75
C GLU A 444 42.99 -45.01 -11.25
N ASN A 445 42.79 -46.04 -10.42
CA ASN A 445 42.70 -45.87 -8.97
C ASN A 445 44.01 -45.35 -8.35
N ILE A 446 45.19 -45.81 -8.82
CA ILE A 446 46.50 -45.30 -8.35
C ILE A 446 46.66 -43.81 -8.67
N HIS A 447 46.34 -43.38 -9.89
CA HIS A 447 46.40 -41.95 -10.24
C HIS A 447 45.35 -41.11 -9.50
N SER A 448 44.17 -41.69 -9.22
CA SER A 448 43.12 -41.08 -8.41
C SER A 448 43.58 -40.86 -6.96
N VAL A 449 44.16 -41.86 -6.27
CA VAL A 449 44.65 -41.66 -4.88
C VAL A 449 45.87 -40.73 -4.81
N GLN A 450 46.75 -40.73 -5.83
CA GLN A 450 47.90 -39.83 -5.90
C GLN A 450 47.48 -38.36 -6.01
N SER A 451 46.50 -38.05 -6.85
CA SER A 451 45.97 -36.68 -7.00
C SER A 451 45.04 -36.29 -5.86
N GLY A 452 44.13 -37.20 -5.46
CA GLY A 452 43.16 -37.00 -4.38
C GLY A 452 43.79 -36.76 -3.03
N ALA A 453 44.80 -37.53 -2.62
CA ALA A 453 45.45 -37.36 -1.31
C ALA A 453 46.25 -36.06 -1.21
N ALA A 454 46.89 -35.62 -2.30
CA ALA A 454 47.58 -34.33 -2.35
C ALA A 454 46.60 -33.15 -2.24
N GLN A 455 45.46 -33.23 -2.93
CA GLN A 455 44.37 -32.26 -2.81
C GLN A 455 43.74 -32.26 -1.40
N LEU A 456 43.54 -33.46 -0.82
CA LEU A 456 42.92 -33.64 0.50
C LEU A 456 43.72 -32.94 1.61
N GLN A 457 45.06 -32.98 1.57
CA GLN A 457 45.88 -32.29 2.57
C GLN A 457 45.63 -30.77 2.56
N GLY A 458 45.62 -30.15 1.37
CA GLY A 458 45.32 -28.73 1.21
C GLY A 458 43.88 -28.37 1.61
N GLN A 459 42.90 -29.19 1.22
CA GLN A 459 41.50 -29.03 1.63
C GLN A 459 41.32 -29.15 3.15
N THR A 460 42.01 -30.09 3.80
CA THR A 460 41.96 -30.28 5.26
C THR A 460 42.46 -29.03 5.98
N MET A 461 43.62 -28.50 5.58
CA MET A 461 44.16 -27.29 6.18
C MET A 461 43.24 -26.07 5.98
N ALA A 462 42.70 -25.89 4.78
CA ALA A 462 41.79 -24.79 4.48
C ALA A 462 40.44 -24.90 5.23
N ALA A 463 39.87 -26.10 5.35
CA ALA A 463 38.62 -26.31 6.06
C ALA A 463 38.78 -26.15 7.58
N LEU A 464 39.89 -26.62 8.17
CA LEU A 464 40.19 -26.43 9.60
C LEU A 464 40.49 -24.96 9.95
N ASP A 465 41.22 -24.24 9.11
CA ASP A 465 41.43 -22.78 9.24
C ASP A 465 40.10 -22.01 9.22
N LYS A 466 39.23 -22.32 8.26
CA LYS A 466 37.90 -21.72 8.12
C LYS A 466 36.99 -22.06 9.31
N ALA A 467 37.00 -23.31 9.77
CA ALA A 467 36.25 -23.75 10.95
C ALA A 467 36.73 -23.04 12.23
N ASN A 468 38.04 -22.87 12.41
CA ASN A 468 38.60 -22.12 13.54
C ASN A 468 38.18 -20.63 13.52
N LYS A 469 38.31 -19.96 12.37
CA LYS A 469 37.88 -18.55 12.21
C LYS A 469 36.39 -18.35 12.47
N THR A 470 35.57 -19.32 12.05
CA THR A 470 34.12 -19.30 12.28
C THR A 470 33.79 -19.58 13.76
N GLN A 471 34.54 -20.47 14.42
CA GLN A 471 34.42 -20.71 15.86
C GLN A 471 34.78 -19.45 16.67
N GLU A 472 35.87 -18.74 16.33
CA GLU A 472 36.23 -17.46 16.94
C GLU A 472 35.15 -16.38 16.73
N PHE A 473 34.52 -16.35 15.54
CA PHE A 473 33.38 -15.46 15.25
C PHE A 473 32.14 -15.82 16.08
N LEU A 474 31.81 -17.11 16.22
CA LEU A 474 30.69 -17.57 17.05
C LEU A 474 30.91 -17.23 18.54
N GLU A 475 32.13 -17.36 19.04
CA GLU A 475 32.45 -17.06 20.44
C GLU A 475 32.50 -15.56 20.77
N ARG A 476 32.83 -14.70 19.80
CA ARG A 476 32.97 -13.25 20.01
C ARG A 476 31.80 -12.42 19.52
N GLU A 477 31.31 -12.67 18.32
CA GLU A 477 30.34 -11.80 17.64
C GLU A 477 28.90 -12.29 17.76
N MET A 478 28.64 -13.59 17.96
CA MET A 478 27.27 -14.09 18.19
C MET A 478 26.56 -13.35 19.34
N PRO A 479 27.19 -13.11 20.52
CA PRO A 479 26.56 -12.32 21.59
C PRO A 479 26.33 -10.85 21.21
N ASN A 480 27.26 -10.24 20.47
CA ASN A 480 27.16 -8.86 19.99
C ASN A 480 26.00 -8.70 18.99
N ILE A 481 25.86 -9.65 18.06
CA ILE A 481 24.79 -9.71 17.07
C ILE A 481 23.44 -9.84 17.79
N ILE A 482 23.29 -10.80 18.71
CA ILE A 482 22.05 -10.96 19.49
C ILE A 482 21.69 -9.65 20.21
N LYS A 483 22.65 -9.04 20.90
CA LYS A 483 22.45 -7.79 21.67
C LYS A 483 22.09 -6.58 20.80
N ASN A 484 22.73 -6.42 19.64
CA ASN A 484 22.47 -5.29 18.75
C ASN A 484 21.12 -5.45 18.02
N GLU A 485 20.79 -6.67 17.59
CA GLU A 485 19.55 -6.98 16.89
C GLU A 485 18.33 -6.90 17.81
N THR A 486 18.43 -7.39 19.05
CA THR A 486 17.40 -7.22 20.08
C THR A 486 17.19 -5.75 20.43
N ARG A 487 18.28 -4.98 20.58
CA ARG A 487 18.20 -3.53 20.81
C ARG A 487 17.53 -2.80 19.66
N ALA A 488 17.88 -3.11 18.42
CA ALA A 488 17.23 -2.53 17.23
C ALA A 488 15.74 -2.88 17.16
N PHE A 489 15.35 -4.09 17.59
CA PHE A 489 13.93 -4.46 17.74
C PHE A 489 13.21 -3.61 18.81
N LEU A 490 13.82 -3.38 19.98
CA LEU A 490 13.26 -2.46 20.98
C LEU A 490 13.12 -1.04 20.43
N GLU A 491 14.17 -0.49 19.83
CA GLU A 491 14.18 0.89 19.32
C GLU A 491 13.11 1.08 18.21
N GLN A 492 12.94 0.09 17.33
CA GLN A 492 11.87 0.05 16.34
C GLN A 492 10.46 -0.07 16.97
N LEU A 493 10.32 -0.85 18.04
CA LEU A 493 9.07 -1.06 18.78
C LEU A 493 8.64 0.23 19.49
N LEU A 494 9.55 0.88 20.22
CA LEU A 494 9.31 2.16 20.89
C LEU A 494 8.96 3.27 19.88
N TYR A 495 9.62 3.29 18.72
CA TYR A 495 9.28 4.21 17.62
C TYR A 495 7.85 3.99 17.06
N TYR A 496 7.33 2.76 17.04
CA TYR A 496 5.93 2.53 16.69
C TYR A 496 4.95 3.09 17.74
N PHE A 497 5.29 3.03 19.04
CA PHE A 497 4.49 3.67 20.09
C PHE A 497 4.50 5.20 19.96
N GLU A 498 5.67 5.80 19.72
CA GLU A 498 5.81 7.24 19.47
C GLU A 498 4.98 7.68 18.24
N THR A 499 5.13 6.97 17.13
CA THR A 499 4.38 7.22 15.90
C THR A 499 2.87 7.09 16.13
N TYR A 500 2.42 6.07 16.87
CA TYR A 500 0.99 5.84 17.14
C TYR A 500 0.39 6.91 18.07
N ILE A 501 1.10 7.30 19.13
CA ILE A 501 0.67 8.36 20.06
C ILE A 501 0.64 9.72 19.35
N SER A 502 1.67 10.05 18.57
CA SER A 502 1.72 11.30 17.79
C SER A 502 0.59 11.35 16.75
N TRP A 503 0.32 10.23 16.05
CA TRP A 503 -0.82 10.11 15.15
C TRP A 503 -2.15 10.25 15.88
N ALA A 504 -2.32 9.61 17.03
CA ALA A 504 -3.57 9.68 17.81
C ALA A 504 -3.86 11.11 18.28
N LYS A 505 -2.85 11.82 18.80
CA LYS A 505 -2.95 13.24 19.17
C LYS A 505 -3.38 14.08 17.98
N SER A 506 -2.62 14.07 16.88
CA SER A 506 -2.93 14.87 15.67
C SER A 506 -4.33 14.56 15.12
N ARG A 507 -4.75 13.28 15.10
CA ARG A 507 -6.11 12.91 14.65
C ARG A 507 -7.21 13.47 15.55
N VAL A 508 -7.05 13.43 16.87
CA VAL A 508 -8.01 14.00 17.82
C VAL A 508 -8.02 15.54 17.75
N THR A 509 -6.86 16.18 17.61
CA THR A 509 -6.76 17.65 17.59
C THR A 509 -7.15 18.28 16.26
N GLU A 510 -6.93 17.61 15.12
CA GLU A 510 -7.12 18.21 13.79
C GLU A 510 -8.24 17.56 12.97
N ASP A 511 -8.30 16.23 12.88
CA ASP A 511 -9.13 15.55 11.87
C ASP A 511 -10.50 15.06 12.37
N VAL A 512 -10.63 14.74 13.66
CA VAL A 512 -11.88 14.29 14.26
C VAL A 512 -12.81 15.49 14.50
N ALA A 513 -14.11 15.29 14.24
CA ALA A 513 -15.17 16.27 14.48
C ALA A 513 -14.92 17.66 13.84
N ARG A 514 -14.57 17.68 12.54
CA ARG A 514 -14.56 18.90 11.69
C ARG A 514 -15.94 19.59 11.74
N CYS A 515 -16.00 20.87 12.10
CA CYS A 515 -17.26 21.55 12.43
C CYS A 515 -17.91 22.35 11.28
N LYS A 516 -17.33 22.31 10.08
CA LYS A 516 -17.89 22.95 8.88
C LYS A 516 -19.35 22.62 8.53
N PRO A 517 -19.89 21.40 8.75
CA PRO A 517 -21.31 21.13 8.55
C PRO A 517 -22.23 22.01 9.42
N ILE A 518 -21.75 22.46 10.59
CA ILE A 518 -22.48 23.38 11.49
C ILE A 518 -22.51 24.79 10.88
N ALA A 519 -21.35 25.30 10.43
CA ALA A 519 -21.29 26.59 9.73
C ALA A 519 -22.17 26.58 8.48
N GLN A 520 -22.05 25.56 7.62
CA GLN A 520 -22.89 25.41 6.43
C GLN A 520 -24.39 25.33 6.75
N SER A 521 -24.78 24.79 7.91
CA SER A 521 -26.18 24.76 8.33
C SER A 521 -26.70 26.17 8.69
N LEU A 522 -25.84 27.05 9.22
CA LEU A 522 -26.15 28.45 9.49
C LEU A 522 -26.11 29.30 8.21
N ASP A 523 -25.12 29.10 7.33
CA ASP A 523 -25.04 29.73 6.01
C ASP A 523 -26.32 29.44 5.18
N ASN A 524 -26.83 28.21 5.22
CA ASN A 524 -28.09 27.84 4.56
C ASN A 524 -29.32 28.57 5.14
N VAL A 525 -29.33 28.90 6.42
CA VAL A 525 -30.43 29.67 7.05
C VAL A 525 -30.40 31.14 6.62
N GLU A 526 -29.20 31.73 6.48
CA GLU A 526 -29.01 33.07 5.90
C GLU A 526 -29.60 33.12 4.48
N VAL A 527 -29.14 32.24 3.59
CA VAL A 527 -29.57 32.18 2.18
C VAL A 527 -31.09 31.99 2.05
N ILE A 528 -31.71 31.15 2.88
CA ILE A 528 -33.17 30.95 2.86
C ILE A 528 -33.91 32.21 3.36
N GLY A 529 -33.44 32.83 4.44
CA GLY A 529 -34.08 34.02 5.02
C GLY A 529 -33.92 35.29 4.18
N CYS A 530 -32.75 35.47 3.57
CA CYS A 530 -32.33 36.70 2.92
C CYS A 530 -32.52 36.62 1.40
N ASP A 531 -31.69 35.83 0.71
CA ASP A 531 -31.66 35.72 -0.75
C ASP A 531 -33.01 35.23 -1.33
N TYR A 532 -33.64 34.25 -0.68
CA TYR A 532 -34.91 33.69 -1.15
C TYR A 532 -36.14 34.47 -0.66
N ILE A 533 -36.23 34.80 0.63
CA ILE A 533 -37.44 35.44 1.19
C ILE A 533 -37.36 36.98 1.10
N MET A 534 -36.33 37.60 1.68
CA MET A 534 -36.26 39.05 1.80
C MET A 534 -36.02 39.75 0.45
N ASP A 535 -35.13 39.22 -0.38
CA ASP A 535 -34.85 39.77 -1.70
C ASP A 535 -36.02 39.60 -2.68
N SER A 536 -36.79 38.52 -2.57
CA SER A 536 -38.07 38.39 -3.30
C SER A 536 -39.07 39.47 -2.90
N VAL A 537 -39.16 39.82 -1.61
CA VAL A 537 -40.02 40.91 -1.12
C VAL A 537 -39.49 42.27 -1.59
N ASN A 538 -38.17 42.46 -1.59
CA ASN A 538 -37.52 43.69 -2.05
C ASN A 538 -37.74 43.93 -3.56
N ALA A 539 -37.48 42.91 -4.39
CA ALA A 539 -37.72 42.96 -5.82
C ALA A 539 -39.20 43.23 -6.15
N PHE A 540 -40.13 42.68 -5.35
CA PHE A 540 -41.57 42.91 -5.54
C PHE A 540 -41.99 44.36 -5.25
N TRP A 541 -41.64 44.93 -4.08
CA TRP A 541 -42.03 46.32 -3.79
C TRP A 541 -41.33 47.31 -4.71
N PHE A 542 -40.06 47.05 -5.08
CA PHE A 542 -39.29 47.91 -5.98
C PHE A 542 -39.95 47.98 -7.36
N SER A 543 -40.29 46.82 -7.93
CA SER A 543 -41.00 46.72 -9.21
C SER A 543 -42.37 47.40 -9.18
N LEU A 544 -43.17 47.12 -8.15
CA LEU A 544 -44.52 47.68 -8.00
C LEU A 544 -44.49 49.20 -7.75
N GLY A 545 -43.47 49.69 -7.04
CA GLY A 545 -43.22 51.11 -6.83
C GLY A 545 -42.86 51.83 -8.13
N TRP A 546 -42.01 51.23 -8.97
CA TRP A 546 -41.64 51.78 -10.27
C TRP A 546 -42.85 51.85 -11.24
N CYS A 547 -43.71 50.81 -11.24
CA CYS A 547 -44.99 50.86 -11.94
C CYS A 547 -45.88 52.00 -11.43
N THR A 548 -46.03 52.13 -10.11
CA THR A 548 -46.88 53.16 -9.48
C THR A 548 -46.39 54.58 -9.77
N LEU A 549 -45.06 54.80 -9.79
CA LEU A 549 -44.44 56.06 -10.16
C LEU A 549 -44.80 56.48 -11.60
N PHE A 550 -44.78 55.54 -12.54
CA PHE A 550 -45.16 55.81 -13.94
C PHE A 550 -46.68 55.95 -14.19
N LEU A 551 -47.55 55.51 -13.27
CA LEU A 551 -49.00 55.75 -13.40
C LEU A 551 -49.34 57.26 -13.40
N LEU A 552 -48.63 58.07 -12.63
CA LEU A 552 -48.89 59.51 -12.52
C LEU A 552 -48.68 60.28 -13.85
N PRO A 553 -47.52 60.21 -14.53
CA PRO A 553 -47.36 60.81 -15.86
C PRO A 553 -48.24 60.11 -16.91
N SER A 554 -48.48 58.80 -16.78
CA SER A 554 -49.38 58.06 -17.67
C SER A 554 -50.81 58.64 -17.65
N ILE A 555 -51.37 58.94 -16.46
CA ILE A 555 -52.68 59.60 -16.31
C ILE A 555 -52.71 60.93 -17.07
N ILE A 556 -51.69 61.78 -16.89
CA ILE A 556 -51.64 63.12 -17.51
C ILE A 556 -51.65 63.01 -19.05
N LEU A 557 -50.83 62.10 -19.60
CA LEU A 557 -50.76 61.87 -21.04
C LEU A 557 -52.05 61.22 -21.58
N ALA A 558 -52.60 60.22 -20.89
CA ALA A 558 -53.81 59.53 -21.28
C ALA A 558 -55.04 60.46 -21.30
N VAL A 559 -55.20 61.35 -20.31
CA VAL A 559 -56.29 62.37 -20.31
C VAL A 559 -56.13 63.35 -21.49
N ARG A 560 -54.90 63.77 -21.80
CA ARG A 560 -54.64 64.66 -22.94
C ARG A 560 -54.96 63.96 -24.27
N LEU A 561 -54.46 62.74 -24.47
CA LEU A 561 -54.70 61.92 -25.65
C LEU A 561 -56.19 61.56 -25.83
N ALA A 562 -56.90 61.23 -24.75
CA ALA A 562 -58.32 60.93 -24.78
C ALA A 562 -59.15 62.10 -25.36
N LYS A 563 -58.79 63.36 -25.09
CA LYS A 563 -59.46 64.53 -25.70
C LYS A 563 -59.27 64.60 -27.23
N PHE A 564 -58.17 64.06 -27.76
CA PHE A 564 -57.90 64.01 -29.20
C PHE A 564 -58.49 62.79 -29.92
N TYR A 565 -58.93 61.75 -29.20
CA TYR A 565 -59.50 60.53 -29.81
C TYR A 565 -61.00 60.31 -29.53
N ARG A 566 -61.52 60.73 -28.36
CA ARG A 566 -62.96 60.62 -28.05
C ARG A 566 -63.79 61.51 -28.96
N ARG A 567 -64.97 61.04 -29.37
CA ARG A 567 -65.99 61.85 -30.03
C ARG A 567 -66.56 62.86 -29.02
N MET A 568 -66.83 64.09 -29.44
CA MET A 568 -67.46 65.12 -28.60
C MET A 568 -68.88 65.40 -29.08
N ASP A 569 -69.82 65.70 -28.18
CA ASP A 569 -71.23 65.90 -28.54
C ASP A 569 -71.50 67.27 -29.20
N VAL A 570 -70.58 68.23 -29.03
CA VAL A 570 -70.61 69.58 -29.61
C VAL A 570 -69.24 69.91 -30.20
N ALA A 571 -69.21 70.68 -31.29
CA ALA A 571 -68.00 71.29 -31.84
C ALA A 571 -68.21 72.80 -32.00
N ASP A 572 -67.28 73.60 -31.48
CA ASP A 572 -67.30 75.05 -31.60
C ASP A 572 -66.93 75.48 -33.02
N VAL A 573 -67.92 75.50 -33.91
CA VAL A 573 -67.79 76.09 -35.24
C VAL A 573 -67.89 77.61 -35.10
N TYR A 574 -66.75 78.30 -35.14
CA TYR A 574 -66.70 79.76 -35.22
C TYR A 574 -67.34 80.22 -36.53
N ARG A 575 -68.60 80.65 -36.43
CA ARG A 575 -69.37 81.25 -37.52
C ARG A 575 -69.11 82.75 -37.52
N ASN A 576 -68.34 83.23 -38.49
CA ASN A 576 -68.07 84.65 -38.67
C ASN A 576 -69.30 85.33 -39.31
N GLU A 577 -70.25 85.77 -38.48
CA GLU A 577 -71.42 86.55 -38.89
C GLU A 577 -71.57 87.75 -37.94
N ASP A 578 -71.28 88.96 -38.43
CA ASP A 578 -71.35 90.23 -37.68
C ASP A 578 -72.81 90.72 -37.51
N PHE A 579 -73.20 91.20 -36.32
CA PHE A 579 -74.44 92.00 -36.17
C PHE A 579 -74.43 92.96 -34.95
N GLU A 580 -75.29 93.98 -35.00
CA GLU A 580 -75.24 95.20 -34.17
C GLU A 580 -76.15 95.19 -32.91
N MET A 581 -75.97 96.15 -31.98
CA MET A 581 -76.77 96.33 -30.76
C MET A 581 -77.15 97.81 -30.48
N PRO A 582 -78.43 98.08 -30.15
CA PRO A 582 -78.78 99.08 -29.12
C PRO A 582 -80.08 98.71 -28.31
N PRO A 583 -80.51 99.48 -27.27
CA PRO A 583 -79.76 99.79 -26.06
C PRO A 583 -80.56 99.67 -24.72
N THR A 584 -79.83 99.65 -23.61
CA THR A 584 -80.18 99.94 -22.19
C THR A 584 -81.62 100.34 -21.76
N PHE A 585 -82.09 99.79 -20.63
CA PHE A 585 -82.28 100.56 -19.36
C PHE A 585 -82.61 99.63 -18.17
N ASN A 586 -82.16 99.97 -16.95
CA ASN A 586 -82.87 99.60 -15.71
C ASN A 586 -82.40 100.42 -14.50
N SER A 587 -83.26 100.56 -13.48
CA SER A 587 -83.03 101.42 -12.31
C SER A 587 -83.57 100.80 -11.03
N TYR A 588 -82.89 100.96 -9.89
CA TYR A 588 -83.42 101.41 -8.59
C TYR A 588 -82.29 101.42 -7.52
N LYS A 589 -82.59 101.88 -6.29
CA LYS A 589 -81.58 102.38 -5.31
C LYS A 589 -81.89 101.97 -3.86
N ILE A 590 -80.83 101.56 -3.13
CA ILE A 590 -80.42 102.05 -1.78
C ILE A 590 -81.46 101.96 -0.62
N PRO A 591 -81.13 101.30 0.51
CA PRO A 591 -80.56 102.05 1.64
C PRO A 591 -79.39 101.39 2.42
N ARG A 592 -78.62 102.23 3.11
CA ARG A 592 -77.59 101.89 4.11
C ARG A 592 -78.03 102.33 5.52
N PRO A 593 -77.50 101.73 6.60
CA PRO A 593 -77.34 102.38 7.90
C PRO A 593 -76.04 103.21 7.99
N SER A 594 -75.96 104.04 9.02
CA SER A 594 -74.72 104.62 9.59
C SER A 594 -74.70 104.27 11.10
N THR A 595 -73.80 104.68 11.99
CA THR A 595 -72.53 105.44 12.00
C THR A 595 -71.59 104.68 13.00
N ARG A 596 -70.44 105.09 13.55
CA ARG A 596 -69.57 106.32 13.64
C ARG A 596 -68.11 105.78 13.84
N HIS A 597 -67.05 106.54 14.15
CA HIS A 597 -66.90 107.94 14.56
C HIS A 597 -65.71 108.61 13.88
#